data_AF-A0A946VE44-F1
#
_entry.id   AF-A0A946VE44-F1
#
_cell.length_a   1.000
_cell.length_b   1.000
_cell.length_c   1.000
_cell.angle_alpha   90.00
_cell.angle_beta   90.00
_cell.angle_gamma   90.00
#
_symmetry.space_group_name_H-M   'P 1'
#
loop_
_entity.id
_entity.type
_entity.pdbx_description
1 polymer ?
#
loop_
_entity_poly.entity_id
_entity_poly.type
_entity_poly.pdbx_seq_one_letter_code
_entity_poly.pdbx_strand_id
1 'polypeptide(L)'
;MATFHAARPGLRASLAWHITLLLTALLLLATAAGVVRADAVADLAQQYFPQADNVSAFEGDPLAAAVYRQGELLGYVIRTTDIAPIPAYSGEPITLLVGVDVAGILTGLKITKHSEPILVVGVTEQDLGKYVDQYRGVSIDQRVKIGGAPREGHVIIDGITGASITAMVMNATVMKSVKKVAESRGIKVADERGATLVPAAPGEVRVQPSEMPENTVPPAWWLGETTEPFWVAVWRDRWWQVGVLCVALGVLVFILLFQDWLTRRPRLLKVVRTSYLLFTLFFIGWYTLAQLSVIHVFTFINAILHLFSWESFLVDPLIFILWGFVALTLLL
;
A
#
# COMPACT_ATOMS: atom_id res chain seq x y z
N MET A 1 78.07 18.23 -8.92
CA MET A 1 76.87 17.46 -9.29
C MET A 1 76.07 17.21 -8.02
N ALA A 2 75.03 18.02 -7.79
CA ALA A 2 74.17 17.91 -6.60
C ALA A 2 73.11 16.82 -6.83
N THR A 3 73.13 15.77 -6.03
CA THR A 3 72.12 14.71 -6.01
C THR A 3 70.91 15.18 -5.20
N PHE A 4 69.78 15.36 -5.87
CA PHE A 4 68.52 15.75 -5.24
C PHE A 4 67.94 14.59 -4.42
N HIS A 5 67.63 14.90 -3.17
CA HIS A 5 67.05 14.04 -2.14
C HIS A 5 65.54 13.87 -2.41
N ALA A 6 65.09 12.67 -2.78
CA ALA A 6 63.67 12.33 -2.80
C ALA A 6 63.29 11.65 -1.47
N ALA A 7 62.83 12.46 -0.51
CA ALA A 7 62.29 11.96 0.75
C ALA A 7 61.05 11.09 0.48
N ARG A 8 61.10 9.82 0.89
CA ARG A 8 59.94 8.92 0.81
C ARG A 8 58.85 9.46 1.75
N PRO A 9 57.63 9.77 1.26
CA PRO A 9 56.57 10.27 2.12
C PRO A 9 56.23 9.19 3.16
N GLY A 10 56.34 9.55 4.45
CA GLY A 10 56.11 8.63 5.56
C GLY A 10 54.71 8.02 5.50
N LEU A 11 54.55 6.80 6.02
CA LEU A 11 53.30 6.02 6.01
C LEU A 11 52.04 6.83 6.38
N ARG A 12 52.17 7.84 7.25
CA ARG A 12 51.11 8.77 7.66
C ARG A 12 50.60 9.67 6.54
N ALA A 13 51.48 10.12 5.64
CA ALA A 13 51.11 10.95 4.49
C ALA A 13 50.38 10.13 3.42
N SER A 14 50.77 8.87 3.21
CA SER A 14 50.04 7.93 2.34
C SER A 14 48.64 7.65 2.89
N LEU A 15 48.52 7.38 4.19
CA LEU A 15 47.21 7.10 4.81
C LEU A 15 46.26 8.31 4.74
N ALA A 16 46.76 9.52 4.98
CA ALA A 16 45.97 10.75 4.86
C ALA A 16 45.46 10.99 3.43
N TRP A 17 46.26 10.67 2.42
CA TRP A 17 45.89 10.81 1.02
C TRP A 17 44.77 9.84 0.61
N HIS A 18 44.83 8.59 1.06
CA HIS A 18 43.78 7.59 0.81
C HIS A 18 42.47 7.95 1.53
N ILE A 19 42.53 8.43 2.78
CA ILE A 19 41.34 8.89 3.52
C ILE A 19 40.68 10.08 2.81
N THR A 20 41.48 11.04 2.32
CA THR A 20 40.96 12.22 1.61
C THR A 20 40.31 11.83 0.28
N LEU A 21 40.90 10.88 -0.47
CA LEU A 21 40.29 10.34 -1.69
C LEU A 21 38.99 9.59 -1.42
N LEU A 22 38.93 8.83 -0.33
CA LEU A 22 37.74 8.07 0.04
C LEU A 22 36.61 9.01 0.48
N LEU A 23 36.91 10.06 1.26
CA LEU A 23 35.94 11.08 1.65
C LEU A 23 35.42 11.90 0.46
N THR A 24 36.29 12.26 -0.49
CA THR A 24 35.87 12.97 -1.71
C THR A 24 35.06 12.07 -2.64
N ALA A 25 35.41 10.80 -2.78
CA ALA A 25 34.59 9.82 -3.50
C ALA A 25 33.23 9.61 -2.84
N LEU A 26 33.16 9.55 -1.51
CA LEU A 26 31.91 9.43 -0.77
C LEU A 26 31.02 10.67 -0.94
N LEU A 27 31.63 11.86 -0.94
CA LEU A 27 30.93 13.13 -1.16
C LEU A 27 30.40 13.23 -2.60
N LEU A 28 31.18 12.80 -3.59
CA LEU A 28 30.76 12.73 -5.00
C LEU A 28 29.65 11.69 -5.23
N LEU A 29 29.67 10.57 -4.51
CA LEU A 29 28.57 9.60 -4.55
C LEU A 29 27.29 10.16 -3.92
N ALA A 30 27.42 10.89 -2.82
CA ALA A 30 26.28 11.50 -2.13
C ALA A 30 25.61 12.59 -2.99
N THR A 31 26.37 13.39 -3.74
CA THR A 31 25.80 14.38 -4.66
C THR A 31 25.15 13.73 -5.88
N ALA A 32 25.74 12.67 -6.45
CA ALA A 32 25.15 11.93 -7.57
C ALA A 32 23.80 11.28 -7.22
N ALA A 33 23.67 10.73 -6.01
CA ALA A 33 22.42 10.12 -5.53
C ALA A 33 21.27 11.14 -5.36
N GLY A 34 21.59 12.42 -5.10
CA GLY A 34 20.61 13.50 -5.01
C GLY A 34 20.04 13.94 -6.36
N VAL A 35 20.86 13.93 -7.42
CA VAL A 35 20.47 14.37 -8.77
C VAL A 35 19.45 13.41 -9.40
N VAL A 36 19.70 12.10 -9.34
CA VAL A 36 18.83 11.07 -9.97
C VAL A 36 17.40 11.06 -9.41
N ARG A 37 17.19 11.55 -8.18
CA ARG A 37 15.87 11.56 -7.52
C ARG A 37 15.00 12.76 -7.93
N ALA A 38 15.61 13.81 -8.48
CA ALA A 38 14.93 15.01 -8.98
C ALA A 38 14.37 14.83 -10.40
N ASP A 39 14.99 13.98 -11.21
CA ASP A 39 14.69 13.81 -12.63
C ASP A 39 13.25 13.34 -12.89
N ALA A 40 12.75 12.34 -12.13
CA ALA A 40 11.43 11.78 -12.36
C ALA A 40 10.26 12.74 -12.06
N VAL A 41 10.47 13.70 -11.14
CA VAL A 41 9.47 14.72 -10.78
C VAL A 41 9.45 15.82 -11.84
N ALA A 42 10.63 16.24 -12.29
CA ALA A 42 10.79 17.22 -13.36
C ALA A 42 10.19 16.68 -14.68
N ASP A 43 10.46 15.42 -15.02
CA ASP A 43 9.88 14.75 -16.19
C ASP A 43 8.35 14.72 -16.13
N LEU A 44 7.79 14.40 -14.96
CA LEU A 44 6.33 14.36 -14.78
C LEU A 44 5.71 15.75 -14.88
N ALA A 45 6.32 16.73 -14.23
CA ALA A 45 5.88 18.11 -14.29
C ALA A 45 5.91 18.63 -15.72
N GLN A 46 6.96 18.33 -16.49
CA GLN A 46 7.03 18.72 -17.90
C GLN A 46 5.95 18.04 -18.76
N GLN A 47 5.62 16.78 -18.46
CA GLN A 47 4.61 16.01 -19.20
C GLN A 47 3.17 16.48 -18.93
N TYR A 48 2.83 16.77 -17.67
CA TYR A 48 1.44 17.08 -17.27
C TYR A 48 1.17 18.54 -16.93
N PHE A 49 2.21 19.34 -16.72
CA PHE A 49 2.17 20.80 -16.64
C PHE A 49 3.10 21.40 -17.71
N PRO A 50 2.73 21.32 -19.01
CA PRO A 50 3.61 21.74 -20.11
C PRO A 50 3.95 23.24 -20.09
N GLN A 51 3.24 24.03 -19.29
CA GLN A 51 3.47 25.47 -19.10
C GLN A 51 4.32 25.78 -17.87
N ALA A 52 4.76 24.76 -17.13
CA ALA A 52 5.58 24.94 -15.94
C ALA A 52 7.00 25.37 -16.30
N ASP A 53 7.53 26.34 -15.56
CA ASP A 53 8.92 26.80 -15.65
C ASP A 53 9.74 26.48 -14.39
N ASN A 54 9.06 26.20 -13.27
CA ASN A 54 9.72 25.84 -12.01
C ASN A 54 8.93 24.78 -11.23
N VAL A 55 9.66 23.85 -10.60
CA VAL A 55 9.12 22.83 -9.70
C VAL A 55 9.92 22.86 -8.41
N SER A 56 9.25 22.97 -7.26
CA SER A 56 9.91 22.97 -5.96
C SER A 56 10.38 21.58 -5.55
N ALA A 57 11.21 21.50 -4.50
CA ALA A 57 11.40 20.24 -3.78
C ALA A 57 10.09 19.80 -3.09
N PHE A 58 10.04 18.53 -2.65
CA PHE A 58 8.94 18.05 -1.81
C PHE A 58 9.02 18.70 -0.44
N GLU A 59 8.01 19.51 -0.12
CA GLU A 59 7.96 20.29 1.11
C GLU A 59 6.57 20.25 1.76
N GLY A 60 6.53 20.60 3.05
CA GLY A 60 5.33 20.65 3.88
C GLY A 60 4.83 19.29 4.35
N ASP A 61 3.67 19.30 5.01
CA ASP A 61 3.00 18.10 5.52
C ASP A 61 1.52 18.10 5.06
N PRO A 62 1.06 17.14 4.24
CA PRO A 62 1.85 16.09 3.58
C PRO A 62 2.86 16.65 2.56
N LEU A 63 3.90 15.87 2.26
CA LEU A 63 4.96 16.24 1.31
C LEU A 63 4.42 16.42 -0.11
N ALA A 64 4.64 17.60 -0.69
CA ALA A 64 4.23 17.93 -2.07
C ALA A 64 5.24 18.88 -2.73
N ALA A 65 5.48 18.69 -4.03
CA ALA A 65 6.27 19.60 -4.84
C ALA A 65 5.32 20.59 -5.55
N ALA A 66 5.49 21.89 -5.34
CA ALA A 66 4.70 22.92 -6.01
C ALA A 66 5.21 23.14 -7.44
N VAL A 67 4.29 23.33 -8.37
CA VAL A 67 4.57 23.59 -9.79
C VAL A 67 4.16 25.01 -10.12
N TYR A 68 5.07 25.80 -10.68
CA TYR A 68 4.87 27.21 -10.99
C TYR A 68 4.99 27.51 -12.49
N ARG A 69 4.36 28.61 -12.91
CA ARG A 69 4.56 29.30 -14.18
C ARG A 69 4.76 30.78 -13.89
N GLN A 70 5.96 31.31 -14.12
CA GLN A 70 6.29 32.73 -13.94
C GLN A 70 5.93 33.25 -12.53
N GLY A 71 6.05 32.39 -11.51
CA GLY A 71 5.69 32.70 -10.12
C GLY A 71 4.22 32.45 -9.76
N GLU A 72 3.36 32.10 -10.71
CA GLU A 72 1.97 31.67 -10.46
C GLU A 72 1.93 30.17 -10.15
N LEU A 73 1.27 29.78 -9.06
CA LEU A 73 1.09 28.37 -8.68
C LEU A 73 0.10 27.70 -9.65
N LEU A 74 0.57 26.71 -10.41
CA LEU A 74 -0.27 25.90 -11.30
C LEU A 74 -0.88 24.69 -10.58
N GLY A 75 -0.17 24.13 -9.60
CA GLY A 75 -0.59 22.93 -8.90
C GLY A 75 0.52 22.27 -8.09
N TYR A 76 0.32 20.99 -7.79
CA TYR A 76 1.25 20.18 -7.02
C TYR A 76 1.51 18.84 -7.69
N VAL A 77 2.75 18.36 -7.56
CA VAL A 77 3.12 16.97 -7.82
C VAL A 77 3.36 16.30 -6.47
N ILE A 78 2.72 15.15 -6.26
CA ILE A 78 2.77 14.43 -5.00
C ILE A 78 3.28 13.02 -5.22
N ARG A 79 3.94 12.45 -4.21
CA ARG A 79 4.33 11.04 -4.19
C ARG A 79 3.45 10.29 -3.21
N THR A 80 2.71 9.29 -3.69
CA THR A 80 1.71 8.60 -2.87
C THR A 80 2.30 7.91 -1.64
N THR A 81 3.49 7.31 -1.74
CA THR A 81 4.14 6.63 -0.61
C THR A 81 4.54 7.55 0.52
N ASP A 82 4.71 8.84 0.25
CA ASP A 82 5.09 9.84 1.25
C ASP A 82 3.87 10.31 2.05
N ILE A 83 2.65 9.90 1.66
CA ILE A 83 1.37 10.45 2.16
C ILE A 83 0.41 9.33 2.62
N ALA A 84 0.23 8.32 1.78
CA ALA A 84 -0.62 7.16 2.03
C ALA A 84 0.05 5.90 1.44
N PRO A 85 1.03 5.31 2.13
CA PRO A 85 1.69 4.08 1.69
C PRO A 85 0.79 2.86 1.93
N ILE A 86 -0.27 2.72 1.13
CA ILE A 86 -1.17 1.57 1.22
C ILE A 86 -0.50 0.37 0.52
N PRO A 87 -0.27 -0.75 1.22
CA PRO A 87 0.27 -1.97 0.61
C PRO A 87 -0.66 -2.51 -0.49
N ALA A 88 -0.08 -2.94 -1.60
CA ALA A 88 -0.80 -3.62 -2.68
C ALA A 88 -0.66 -5.15 -2.55
N TYR A 89 -0.87 -5.90 -3.64
CA TYR A 89 -0.93 -7.37 -3.58
C TYR A 89 0.40 -7.99 -3.11
N SER A 90 1.52 -7.37 -3.48
CA SER A 90 2.86 -7.81 -3.07
C SER A 90 3.19 -7.54 -1.59
N GLY A 91 2.35 -6.80 -0.88
CA GLY A 91 2.64 -6.30 0.47
C GLY A 91 3.54 -5.05 0.49
N GLU A 92 4.05 -4.60 -0.65
CA GLU A 92 4.74 -3.31 -0.77
C GLU A 92 3.80 -2.22 -1.32
N PRO A 93 3.91 -0.96 -0.86
CA PRO A 93 3.18 0.14 -1.47
C PRO A 93 3.64 0.43 -2.90
N ILE A 94 2.70 0.80 -3.76
CA ILE A 94 2.99 1.27 -5.12
C ILE A 94 3.30 2.75 -5.07
N THR A 95 4.44 3.15 -5.65
CA THR A 95 4.82 4.55 -5.77
C THR A 95 4.25 5.14 -7.05
N LEU A 96 3.27 6.03 -6.89
CA LEU A 96 2.76 6.87 -7.97
C LEU A 96 3.21 8.32 -7.72
N LEU A 97 3.64 8.97 -8.79
CA LEU A 97 3.64 10.43 -8.85
C LEU A 97 2.30 10.87 -9.43
N VAL A 98 1.66 11.84 -8.78
CA VAL A 98 0.35 12.35 -9.16
C VAL A 98 0.42 13.86 -9.27
N GLY A 99 -0.01 14.40 -10.41
CA GLY A 99 -0.20 15.83 -10.59
C GLY A 99 -1.64 16.24 -10.28
N VAL A 100 -1.81 17.31 -9.51
CA VAL A 100 -3.10 17.93 -9.20
C VAL A 100 -3.00 19.44 -9.41
N ASP A 101 -3.96 20.03 -10.11
CA ASP A 101 -4.00 21.48 -10.30
C ASP A 101 -4.64 22.21 -9.10
N VAL A 102 -4.56 23.53 -9.10
CA VAL A 102 -5.17 24.39 -8.06
C VAL A 102 -6.71 24.35 -8.05
N ALA A 103 -7.35 23.74 -9.06
CA ALA A 103 -8.80 23.52 -9.10
C ALA A 103 -9.20 22.13 -8.58
N GLY A 104 -8.24 21.32 -8.13
CA GLY A 104 -8.50 19.96 -7.64
C GLY A 104 -8.81 18.97 -8.76
N ILE A 105 -8.25 19.17 -9.95
CA ILE A 105 -8.33 18.24 -11.07
C ILE A 105 -6.99 17.52 -11.21
N LEU A 106 -7.04 16.19 -11.39
CA LEU A 106 -5.86 15.38 -11.64
C LEU A 106 -5.33 15.64 -13.05
N THR A 107 -4.09 16.12 -13.15
CA THR A 107 -3.46 16.45 -14.44
C THR A 107 -2.82 15.23 -15.10
N GLY A 108 -2.36 14.27 -14.30
CA GLY A 108 -1.82 13.00 -14.75
C GLY A 108 -1.11 12.22 -13.66
N LEU A 109 -0.88 10.94 -13.95
CA LEU A 109 -0.27 9.98 -13.03
C LEU A 109 0.89 9.26 -13.71
N LYS A 110 1.87 8.83 -12.92
CA LYS A 110 2.97 7.96 -13.38
C LYS A 110 3.36 6.99 -12.29
N ILE A 111 3.36 5.71 -12.61
CA ILE A 111 3.91 4.67 -11.73
C ILE A 111 5.43 4.78 -11.81
N THR A 112 6.09 5.02 -10.67
CA THR A 112 7.56 5.14 -10.61
C THR A 112 8.22 3.93 -9.97
N LYS A 113 7.52 3.23 -9.08
CA LYS A 113 7.99 1.98 -8.48
C LYS A 113 6.80 1.09 -8.15
N HIS A 114 6.90 -0.17 -8.54
CA HIS A 114 5.97 -1.22 -8.12
C HIS A 114 6.68 -2.56 -8.12
N SER A 115 6.22 -3.47 -7.25
CA SER A 115 6.75 -4.83 -7.10
C SER A 115 5.60 -5.82 -7.30
N GLU A 116 4.76 -5.62 -8.32
CA GLU A 116 3.54 -6.41 -8.51
C GLU A 116 3.82 -7.71 -9.28
N PRO A 117 3.58 -8.90 -8.68
CA PRO A 117 3.79 -10.17 -9.36
C PRO A 117 2.80 -10.42 -10.51
N ILE A 118 1.74 -9.60 -10.65
CA ILE A 118 0.75 -9.73 -11.72
C ILE A 118 1.33 -9.48 -13.12
N LEU A 119 2.46 -8.77 -13.23
CA LEU A 119 3.19 -8.65 -14.51
C LEU A 119 3.59 -10.02 -15.08
N VAL A 120 3.73 -11.04 -14.23
CA VAL A 120 4.06 -12.42 -14.64
C VAL A 120 2.85 -13.18 -15.17
N VAL A 121 1.62 -12.72 -14.87
CA VAL A 121 0.35 -13.40 -15.22
C VAL A 121 -0.31 -12.79 -16.47
N GLY A 122 0.41 -11.95 -17.22
CA GLY A 122 -0.02 -11.43 -18.52
C GLY A 122 -0.51 -9.97 -18.53
N VAL A 123 -0.43 -9.25 -17.41
CA VAL A 123 -0.62 -7.78 -17.38
C VAL A 123 0.69 -7.12 -17.81
N THR A 124 0.65 -6.22 -18.79
CA THR A 124 1.85 -5.53 -19.27
C THR A 124 2.04 -4.16 -18.62
N GLU A 125 3.26 -3.62 -18.64
CA GLU A 125 3.52 -2.22 -18.26
C GLU A 125 2.66 -1.23 -19.05
N GLN A 126 2.33 -1.56 -20.30
CA GLN A 126 1.45 -0.75 -21.13
C GLN A 126 0.02 -0.72 -20.58
N ASP A 127 -0.48 -1.85 -20.05
CA ASP A 127 -1.83 -1.92 -19.47
C ASP A 127 -1.91 -1.13 -18.17
N LEU A 128 -0.84 -1.13 -17.37
CA LEU A 128 -0.70 -0.25 -16.20
C LEU A 128 -0.70 1.23 -16.60
N GLY A 129 -0.01 1.57 -17.70
CA GLY A 129 -0.04 2.91 -18.29
C GLY A 129 -1.46 3.35 -18.69
N LYS A 130 -2.16 2.52 -19.48
CA LYS A 130 -3.55 2.76 -19.88
C LYS A 130 -4.48 2.92 -18.68
N TYR A 131 -4.25 2.17 -17.61
CA TYR A 131 -5.02 2.28 -16.38
C TYR A 131 -4.86 3.65 -15.72
N VAL A 132 -3.62 4.12 -15.53
CA VAL A 132 -3.37 5.41 -14.86
C VAL A 132 -3.73 6.62 -15.71
N ASP A 133 -3.67 6.49 -17.05
CA ASP A 133 -4.04 7.56 -17.97
C ASP A 133 -5.53 7.96 -17.86
N GLN A 134 -6.40 7.05 -17.42
CA GLN A 134 -7.83 7.30 -17.21
C GLN A 134 -8.13 8.29 -16.08
N TYR A 135 -7.18 8.54 -15.18
CA TYR A 135 -7.36 9.48 -14.07
C TYR A 135 -7.21 10.94 -14.51
N ARG A 136 -6.77 11.20 -15.74
CA ARG A 136 -6.62 12.57 -16.25
C ARG A 136 -7.97 13.27 -16.35
N GLY A 137 -8.09 14.45 -15.74
CA GLY A 137 -9.32 15.22 -15.73
C GLY A 137 -10.32 14.81 -14.63
N VAL A 138 -10.00 13.80 -13.82
CA VAL A 138 -10.82 13.40 -12.68
C VAL A 138 -10.65 14.42 -11.55
N SER A 139 -11.76 14.84 -10.96
CA SER A 139 -11.74 15.74 -9.79
C SER A 139 -11.51 14.96 -8.50
N ILE A 140 -10.85 15.59 -7.54
CA ILE A 140 -10.57 15.02 -6.22
C ILE A 140 -11.82 14.71 -5.40
N ASP A 141 -12.95 15.39 -5.68
CA ASP A 141 -14.24 15.18 -5.00
C ASP A 141 -15.17 14.23 -5.76
N GLN A 142 -14.81 13.82 -6.97
CA GLN A 142 -15.58 12.85 -7.73
C GLN A 142 -15.43 11.45 -7.14
N ARG A 143 -16.54 10.70 -7.10
CA ARG A 143 -16.53 9.31 -6.67
C ARG A 143 -16.04 8.42 -7.80
N VAL A 144 -14.83 7.89 -7.66
CA VAL A 144 -14.23 6.97 -8.63
C VAL A 144 -14.65 5.54 -8.33
N LYS A 145 -15.16 4.83 -9.34
CA LYS A 145 -15.51 3.41 -9.28
C LYS A 145 -14.67 2.61 -10.28
N ILE A 146 -14.12 1.49 -9.81
CA ILE A 146 -13.34 0.57 -10.65
C ILE A 146 -14.28 -0.45 -11.29
N GLY A 147 -14.44 -0.35 -12.61
CA GLY A 147 -15.27 -1.23 -13.44
C GLY A 147 -16.79 -1.15 -13.18
N GLY A 148 -17.53 -1.94 -13.96
CA GLY A 148 -19.00 -2.06 -13.88
C GLY A 148 -19.75 -1.01 -14.71
N ALA A 149 -21.09 -1.04 -14.61
CA ALA A 149 -21.94 -0.13 -15.38
C ALA A 149 -21.83 1.33 -14.90
N PRO A 150 -21.97 2.30 -15.82
CA PRO A 150 -22.09 3.72 -15.48
C PRO A 150 -23.18 3.95 -14.44
N ARG A 151 -22.89 4.82 -13.47
CA ARG A 151 -23.82 5.24 -12.44
C ARG A 151 -23.74 6.75 -12.31
N GLU A 152 -24.89 7.41 -12.19
CA GLU A 152 -24.93 8.86 -11.99
C GLU A 152 -24.06 9.28 -10.79
N GLY A 153 -23.31 10.37 -10.97
CA GLY A 153 -22.41 10.94 -9.96
C GLY A 153 -21.10 10.16 -9.73
N HIS A 154 -20.77 9.15 -10.54
CA HIS A 154 -19.50 8.41 -10.45
C HIS A 154 -18.69 8.54 -11.74
N VAL A 155 -17.37 8.67 -11.57
CA VAL A 155 -16.43 8.46 -12.66
C VAL A 155 -16.07 6.98 -12.69
N ILE A 156 -16.29 6.34 -13.84
CA ILE A 156 -15.90 4.95 -14.04
C ILE A 156 -14.48 4.92 -14.60
N ILE A 157 -13.63 4.12 -13.97
CA ILE A 157 -12.30 3.77 -14.47
C ILE A 157 -12.28 2.27 -14.70
N ASP A 158 -11.86 1.86 -15.88
CA ASP A 158 -11.73 0.45 -16.23
C ASP A 158 -10.68 -0.22 -15.34
N GLY A 159 -11.03 -1.36 -14.76
CA GLY A 159 -10.10 -2.15 -13.96
C GLY A 159 -9.06 -2.88 -14.82
N ILE A 160 -8.00 -3.35 -14.18
CA ILE A 160 -7.02 -4.22 -14.81
C ILE A 160 -7.51 -5.68 -14.71
N THR A 161 -7.64 -6.36 -15.85
CA THR A 161 -8.07 -7.76 -15.89
C THR A 161 -7.07 -8.63 -15.09
N GLY A 162 -7.58 -9.39 -14.11
CA GLY A 162 -6.74 -10.22 -13.24
C GLY A 162 -6.00 -9.46 -12.12
N ALA A 163 -6.04 -8.12 -12.10
CA ALA A 163 -5.39 -7.28 -11.09
C ALA A 163 -6.36 -6.34 -10.36
N SER A 164 -7.59 -6.81 -10.09
CA SER A 164 -8.65 -5.98 -9.51
C SER A 164 -8.29 -5.44 -8.12
N ILE A 165 -7.54 -6.20 -7.31
CA ILE A 165 -7.06 -5.74 -5.99
C ILE A 165 -6.03 -4.62 -6.16
N THR A 166 -5.04 -4.82 -7.03
CA THR A 166 -4.02 -3.81 -7.34
C THR A 166 -4.64 -2.52 -7.87
N ALA A 167 -5.58 -2.61 -8.82
CA ALA A 167 -6.31 -1.46 -9.34
C ALA A 167 -7.08 -0.71 -8.23
N MET A 168 -7.80 -1.44 -7.37
CA MET A 168 -8.54 -0.88 -6.25
C MET A 168 -7.63 -0.15 -5.25
N VAL A 169 -6.48 -0.75 -4.90
CA VAL A 169 -5.50 -0.14 -3.99
C VAL A 169 -4.88 1.11 -4.62
N MET A 170 -4.52 1.07 -5.90
CA MET A 170 -4.01 2.24 -6.62
C MET A 170 -5.02 3.40 -6.57
N ASN A 171 -6.30 3.12 -6.84
CA ASN A 171 -7.38 4.11 -6.76
C ASN A 171 -7.46 4.75 -5.36
N ALA A 172 -7.58 3.90 -4.33
CA ALA A 172 -7.67 4.36 -2.95
C ALA A 172 -6.45 5.19 -2.54
N THR A 173 -5.26 4.77 -2.97
CA THR A 173 -3.99 5.43 -2.69
C THR A 173 -3.93 6.82 -3.34
N VAL A 174 -4.30 6.93 -4.62
CA VAL A 174 -4.35 8.19 -5.37
C VAL A 174 -5.34 9.14 -4.71
N MET A 175 -6.61 8.73 -4.60
CA MET A 175 -7.67 9.61 -4.10
C MET A 175 -7.41 10.07 -2.67
N LYS A 176 -6.93 9.17 -1.79
CA LYS A 176 -6.57 9.52 -0.41
C LYS A 176 -5.39 10.49 -0.33
N SER A 177 -4.35 10.28 -1.15
CA SER A 177 -3.15 11.13 -1.13
C SER A 177 -3.46 12.53 -1.62
N VAL A 178 -4.20 12.64 -2.72
CA VAL A 178 -4.53 13.94 -3.31
C VAL A 178 -5.49 14.72 -2.41
N LYS A 179 -6.49 14.05 -1.82
CA LYS A 179 -7.41 14.71 -0.87
C LYS A 179 -6.69 15.30 0.34
N LYS A 180 -5.76 14.54 0.95
CA LYS A 180 -4.95 15.06 2.07
C LYS A 180 -4.13 16.30 1.68
N VAL A 181 -3.56 16.33 0.48
CA VAL A 181 -2.78 17.47 -0.01
C VAL A 181 -3.69 18.64 -0.30
N ALA A 182 -4.84 18.40 -0.94
CA ALA A 182 -5.83 19.44 -1.23
C ALA A 182 -6.34 20.11 0.05
N GLU A 183 -6.68 19.32 1.08
CA GLU A 183 -7.09 19.82 2.39
C GLU A 183 -5.99 20.67 3.05
N SER A 184 -4.74 20.18 3.04
CA SER A 184 -3.61 20.89 3.66
C SER A 184 -3.20 22.17 2.90
N ARG A 185 -3.38 22.20 1.58
CA ARG A 185 -3.03 23.35 0.71
C ARG A 185 -4.23 24.27 0.43
N GLY A 186 -5.40 23.97 0.98
CA GLY A 186 -6.61 24.79 0.82
C GLY A 186 -7.16 24.81 -0.61
N ILE A 187 -6.90 23.77 -1.40
CA ILE A 187 -7.42 23.61 -2.76
C ILE A 187 -8.93 23.40 -2.65
N LYS A 188 -9.72 24.28 -3.29
CA LYS A 188 -11.19 24.18 -3.34
C LYS A 188 -11.60 23.73 -4.73
N VAL A 189 -12.33 22.62 -4.81
CA VAL A 189 -12.90 22.16 -6.08
C VAL A 189 -13.98 23.15 -6.53
N ALA A 190 -13.84 23.64 -7.77
CA ALA A 190 -14.87 24.48 -8.36
C ALA A 190 -16.06 23.58 -8.77
N ASP A 191 -17.22 23.82 -8.14
CA ASP A 191 -18.44 23.00 -8.20
C ASP A 191 -19.09 22.88 -9.62
N GLU A 192 -18.50 23.46 -10.67
CA GLU A 192 -19.24 23.75 -11.92
C GLU A 192 -18.55 23.41 -13.26
N ARG A 193 -17.47 22.60 -13.30
CA ARG A 193 -16.84 22.21 -14.61
C ARG A 193 -16.56 20.72 -14.78
N GLY A 194 -17.51 19.86 -14.39
CA GLY A 194 -17.38 18.41 -14.55
C GLY A 194 -18.64 17.66 -15.02
N ALA A 195 -19.73 18.36 -15.31
CA ALA A 195 -20.94 17.75 -15.84
C ALA A 195 -21.27 18.33 -17.22
N THR A 196 -20.58 17.86 -18.26
CA THR A 196 -21.20 17.81 -19.57
C THR A 196 -22.31 16.76 -19.47
N LEU A 197 -23.47 17.19 -18.96
CA LEU A 197 -24.70 16.43 -19.01
C LEU A 197 -24.96 16.12 -20.48
N VAL A 198 -24.71 14.89 -20.90
CA VAL A 198 -25.31 14.35 -22.12
C VAL A 198 -26.82 14.56 -21.96
N PRO A 199 -27.51 15.27 -22.86
CA PRO A 199 -28.93 15.50 -22.72
C PRO A 199 -29.63 14.14 -22.69
N ALA A 200 -30.35 13.89 -21.60
CA ALA A 200 -31.13 12.67 -21.39
C ALA A 200 -32.03 12.42 -22.60
N ALA A 201 -31.94 11.21 -23.15
CA ALA A 201 -32.89 10.76 -24.16
C ALA A 201 -34.31 10.82 -23.55
N PRO A 202 -35.32 11.34 -24.28
CA PRO A 202 -36.67 11.46 -23.75
C PRO A 202 -37.26 10.07 -23.51
N GLY A 203 -37.37 9.66 -22.24
CA GLY A 203 -37.99 8.40 -21.86
C GLY A 203 -37.70 7.86 -20.45
N GLU A 204 -36.70 8.37 -19.73
CA GLU A 204 -36.39 7.84 -18.39
C GLU A 204 -37.30 8.43 -17.30
N VAL A 205 -38.08 7.54 -16.68
CA VAL A 205 -38.96 7.82 -15.55
C VAL A 205 -38.11 8.23 -14.34
N ARG A 206 -38.25 9.49 -13.92
CA ARG A 206 -37.62 10.03 -12.72
C ARG A 206 -38.34 9.50 -11.48
N VAL A 207 -37.78 8.50 -10.81
CA VAL A 207 -38.32 7.98 -9.53
C VAL A 207 -38.17 9.06 -8.45
N GLN A 208 -39.27 9.39 -7.77
CA GLN A 208 -39.29 10.40 -6.73
C GLN A 208 -38.70 9.84 -5.42
N PRO A 209 -37.95 10.65 -4.62
CA PRO A 209 -37.21 10.17 -3.44
C PRO A 209 -38.03 9.51 -2.31
N SER A 210 -39.36 9.59 -2.38
CA SER A 210 -40.28 9.08 -1.35
C SER A 210 -40.61 7.58 -1.47
N GLU A 211 -40.21 6.90 -2.55
CA GLU A 211 -40.49 5.48 -2.79
C GLU A 211 -39.26 4.57 -2.68
N MET A 212 -38.24 4.99 -1.92
CA MET A 212 -37.06 4.16 -1.67
C MET A 212 -37.37 3.10 -0.59
N PRO A 213 -37.27 1.78 -0.89
CA PRO A 213 -37.41 0.76 0.15
C PRO A 213 -36.29 0.92 1.18
N GLU A 214 -36.60 0.72 2.46
CA GLU A 214 -35.73 0.94 3.63
C GLU A 214 -34.33 0.29 3.55
N ASN A 215 -34.13 -0.66 2.62
CA ASN A 215 -32.85 -1.31 2.31
C ASN A 215 -32.02 -0.62 1.19
N THR A 216 -32.35 0.59 0.74
CA THR A 216 -31.59 1.33 -0.29
C THR A 216 -30.72 2.44 0.26
N VAL A 217 -30.45 2.48 1.57
CA VAL A 217 -29.24 3.14 2.05
C VAL A 217 -28.07 2.26 1.59
N PRO A 218 -27.18 2.73 0.69
CA PRO A 218 -26.00 1.95 0.32
C PRO A 218 -25.24 1.64 1.61
N PRO A 219 -24.81 0.39 1.83
CA PRO A 219 -24.06 0.05 3.02
C PRO A 219 -22.82 0.97 3.13
N ALA A 220 -22.44 1.37 4.34
CA ALA A 220 -21.48 2.46 4.60
C ALA A 220 -20.13 2.35 3.83
N TRP A 221 -19.72 1.14 3.44
CA TRP A 221 -18.55 0.90 2.58
C TRP A 221 -18.65 1.52 1.18
N TRP A 222 -19.85 1.88 0.72
CA TRP A 222 -20.11 2.55 -0.57
C TRP A 222 -19.68 4.02 -0.59
N LEU A 223 -19.62 4.66 0.59
CA LEU A 223 -19.30 6.07 0.73
C LEU A 223 -17.80 6.32 0.94
N GLY A 224 -16.98 5.26 1.02
CA GLY A 224 -15.56 5.35 1.36
C GLY A 224 -15.31 5.73 2.83
N GLU A 225 -16.35 5.72 3.65
CA GLU A 225 -16.33 6.06 5.08
C GLU A 225 -16.30 4.83 5.99
N THR A 226 -15.94 3.65 5.47
CA THR A 226 -15.53 2.58 6.37
C THR A 226 -14.10 2.85 6.83
N THR A 227 -14.01 3.49 7.99
CA THR A 227 -13.00 3.21 9.02
C THR A 227 -13.09 1.73 9.44
N GLU A 228 -13.14 0.79 8.49
CA GLU A 228 -12.94 -0.64 8.76
C GLU A 228 -11.44 -0.85 8.64
N PRO A 229 -10.76 -1.16 9.75
CA PRO A 229 -9.34 -1.41 9.72
C PRO A 229 -9.01 -2.56 8.76
N PHE A 230 -7.89 -2.44 8.04
CA PHE A 230 -7.45 -3.42 7.04
C PHE A 230 -7.47 -4.88 7.55
N TRP A 231 -7.17 -5.10 8.83
CA TRP A 231 -7.21 -6.43 9.43
C TRP A 231 -8.59 -7.11 9.36
N VAL A 232 -9.70 -6.35 9.43
CA VAL A 232 -11.06 -6.90 9.33
C VAL A 232 -11.29 -7.56 7.98
N ALA A 233 -10.79 -6.94 6.90
CA ALA A 233 -10.86 -7.49 5.56
C ALA A 233 -10.04 -8.78 5.42
N VAL A 234 -8.83 -8.83 6.01
CA VAL A 234 -7.99 -10.04 6.00
C VAL A 234 -8.64 -11.20 6.76
N TRP A 235 -9.24 -10.93 7.91
CA TRP A 235 -9.97 -11.94 8.69
C TRP A 235 -11.19 -12.48 7.93
N ARG A 236 -11.93 -11.59 7.24
CA ARG A 236 -13.09 -11.98 6.43
C ARG A 236 -12.70 -12.83 5.24
N ASP A 237 -11.57 -12.54 4.58
CA ASP A 237 -11.09 -13.32 3.45
C ASP A 237 -10.56 -14.70 3.89
N ARG A 238 -9.80 -14.73 4.98
CA ARG A 238 -9.17 -15.96 5.52
C ARG A 238 -10.04 -16.74 6.51
N TRP A 239 -11.33 -16.46 6.57
CA TRP A 239 -12.26 -17.06 7.54
C TRP A 239 -12.26 -18.61 7.50
N TRP A 240 -12.06 -19.20 6.31
CA TRP A 240 -11.96 -20.66 6.16
C TRP A 240 -10.72 -21.24 6.84
N GLN A 241 -9.57 -20.58 6.68
CA GLN A 241 -8.31 -21.00 7.30
C GLN A 241 -8.39 -20.89 8.82
N VAL A 242 -8.98 -19.80 9.30
CA VAL A 242 -9.26 -19.58 10.73
C VAL A 242 -10.19 -20.65 11.27
N GLY A 243 -11.27 -20.98 10.56
CA GLY A 243 -12.21 -22.02 10.98
C GLY A 243 -11.53 -23.38 11.14
N VAL A 244 -10.73 -23.80 10.15
CA VAL A 244 -9.98 -25.06 10.21
C VAL A 244 -8.96 -25.04 11.35
N LEU A 245 -8.23 -23.93 11.55
CA LEU A 245 -7.28 -23.79 12.66
C LEU A 245 -7.99 -23.91 14.02
N CYS A 246 -9.11 -23.21 14.23
CA CYS A 246 -9.87 -23.27 15.47
C CYS A 246 -10.38 -24.69 15.76
N VAL A 247 -10.88 -25.40 14.74
CA VAL A 247 -11.28 -26.80 14.88
C VAL A 247 -10.08 -27.68 15.24
N ALA A 248 -8.93 -27.49 14.60
CA ALA A 248 -7.72 -28.26 14.90
C ALA A 248 -7.23 -28.03 16.34
N LEU A 249 -7.24 -26.78 16.81
CA LEU A 249 -6.92 -26.44 18.20
C LEU A 249 -7.94 -27.03 19.18
N GLY A 250 -9.23 -27.01 18.85
CA GLY A 250 -10.27 -27.66 19.64
C GLY A 250 -10.06 -29.18 19.75
N VAL A 251 -9.71 -29.83 18.64
CA VAL A 251 -9.34 -31.25 18.62
C VAL A 251 -8.10 -31.52 19.49
N LEU A 252 -7.09 -30.64 19.44
CA LEU A 252 -5.92 -30.76 20.29
C LEU A 252 -6.30 -30.68 21.77
N VAL A 253 -7.08 -29.69 22.18
CA VAL A 253 -7.56 -29.55 23.56
C VAL A 253 -8.37 -30.78 23.97
N PHE A 254 -9.23 -31.30 23.09
CA PHE A 254 -9.99 -32.52 23.35
C PHE A 254 -9.06 -33.73 23.56
N ILE A 255 -8.03 -33.90 22.72
CA ILE A 255 -7.02 -34.95 22.88
C ILE A 255 -6.32 -34.83 24.24
N LEU A 256 -6.01 -33.61 24.69
CA LEU A 256 -5.39 -33.34 25.98
C LEU A 256 -6.32 -33.66 27.16
N LEU A 257 -7.61 -33.29 27.09
CA LEU A 257 -8.58 -33.61 28.14
C LEU A 257 -8.83 -35.12 28.29
N PHE A 258 -8.82 -35.85 27.18
CA PHE A 258 -9.02 -37.31 27.17
C PHE A 258 -7.71 -38.11 27.17
N GLN A 259 -6.58 -37.46 27.51
CA GLN A 259 -5.25 -38.05 27.46
C GLN A 259 -5.12 -39.31 28.33
N ASP A 260 -5.69 -39.33 29.54
CA ASP A 260 -5.60 -40.47 30.46
C ASP A 260 -6.31 -41.74 29.96
N TRP A 261 -7.33 -41.56 29.12
CA TRP A 261 -8.00 -42.67 28.45
C TRP A 261 -7.24 -43.09 27.19
N LEU A 262 -6.71 -42.12 26.44
CA LEU A 262 -6.00 -42.36 25.18
C LEU A 262 -4.64 -43.04 25.39
N THR A 263 -3.94 -42.75 26.49
CA THR A 263 -2.68 -43.40 26.88
C THR A 263 -2.83 -44.88 27.21
N ARG A 264 -4.03 -45.33 27.63
CA ARG A 264 -4.32 -46.76 27.84
C ARG A 264 -4.39 -47.56 26.53
N ARG A 265 -4.49 -46.91 25.37
CA ARG A 265 -4.58 -47.57 24.05
C ARG A 265 -3.38 -47.17 23.14
N PRO A 266 -2.24 -47.87 23.23
CA PRO A 266 -0.99 -47.45 22.58
C PRO A 266 -1.03 -47.42 21.04
N ARG A 267 -1.91 -48.19 20.39
CA ARG A 267 -2.08 -48.12 18.92
C ARG A 267 -2.85 -46.87 18.49
N LEU A 268 -3.94 -46.53 19.18
CA LEU A 268 -4.73 -45.33 18.90
C LEU A 268 -3.91 -44.06 19.12
N LEU A 269 -3.11 -44.01 20.19
CA LEU A 269 -2.25 -42.87 20.48
C LEU A 269 -1.24 -42.63 19.34
N LYS A 270 -0.58 -43.68 18.82
CA LYS A 270 0.34 -43.54 17.69
C LYS A 270 -0.34 -43.00 16.44
N VAL A 271 -1.51 -43.54 16.08
CA VAL A 271 -2.27 -43.07 14.91
C VAL A 271 -2.70 -41.62 15.08
N VAL A 272 -3.33 -41.27 16.20
CA VAL A 272 -3.79 -39.90 16.49
C VAL A 272 -2.63 -38.91 16.46
N ARG A 273 -1.50 -39.23 17.12
CA ARG A 273 -0.31 -38.38 17.14
C ARG A 273 0.26 -38.19 15.74
N THR A 274 0.48 -39.27 14.99
CA THR A 274 1.05 -39.17 13.64
C THR A 274 0.11 -38.42 12.70
N SER A 275 -1.21 -38.65 12.76
CA SER A 275 -2.21 -37.91 11.99
C SER A 275 -2.20 -36.42 12.33
N TYR A 276 -2.14 -36.07 13.62
CA TYR A 276 -2.09 -34.66 14.04
C TYR A 276 -0.79 -33.97 13.64
N LEU A 277 0.35 -34.67 13.73
CA LEU A 277 1.64 -34.15 13.27
C LEU A 277 1.68 -33.97 11.76
N LEU A 278 1.13 -34.90 10.99
CA LEU A 278 1.01 -34.77 9.54
C LEU A 278 0.10 -33.59 9.17
N PHE A 279 -1.06 -33.46 9.82
CA PHE A 279 -1.94 -32.32 9.64
C PHE A 279 -1.22 -31.00 9.94
N THR A 280 -0.52 -30.92 11.08
CA THR A 280 0.24 -29.72 11.48
C THR A 280 1.32 -29.39 10.45
N LEU A 281 2.06 -30.39 9.99
CA LEU A 281 3.12 -30.20 8.99
C LEU A 281 2.59 -29.68 7.66
N PHE A 282 1.54 -30.32 7.12
CA PHE A 282 1.01 -29.97 5.80
C PHE A 282 0.13 -28.71 5.82
N PHE A 283 -0.77 -28.59 6.81
CA PHE A 283 -1.69 -27.47 6.88
C PHE A 283 -1.00 -26.23 7.44
N ILE A 284 -0.44 -26.31 8.65
CA ILE A 284 0.15 -25.13 9.32
C ILE A 284 1.52 -24.78 8.70
N GLY A 285 2.33 -25.80 8.41
CA GLY A 285 3.66 -25.63 7.84
C GLY A 285 3.65 -25.27 6.34
N TRP A 286 3.06 -26.12 5.51
CA TRP A 286 3.17 -25.97 4.04
C TRP A 286 2.10 -25.07 3.42
N TYR A 287 0.85 -25.21 3.87
CA TYR A 287 -0.27 -24.48 3.27
C TYR A 287 -0.40 -23.06 3.81
N THR A 288 -0.37 -22.86 5.13
CA THR A 288 -0.53 -21.52 5.72
C THR A 288 0.78 -20.78 5.94
N LEU A 289 1.94 -21.47 5.85
CA LEU A 289 3.27 -20.93 6.18
C LEU A 289 3.31 -20.22 7.55
N ALA A 290 2.44 -20.66 8.47
CA ALA A 290 2.24 -20.00 9.75
C ALA A 290 3.33 -20.46 10.71
N GLN A 291 4.45 -19.76 10.71
CA GLN A 291 5.60 -20.05 11.57
C GLN A 291 5.67 -19.06 12.73
N LEU A 292 5.71 -19.59 13.94
CA LEU A 292 6.05 -18.83 15.14
C LEU A 292 7.53 -18.43 15.07
N SER A 293 7.80 -17.29 14.45
CA SER A 293 9.14 -16.71 14.32
C SER A 293 9.46 -15.71 15.42
N VAL A 294 10.73 -15.64 15.80
CA VAL A 294 11.33 -14.61 16.67
C VAL A 294 11.03 -13.19 16.15
N ILE A 295 10.85 -13.03 14.83
CA ILE A 295 10.47 -11.75 14.23
C ILE A 295 9.14 -11.25 14.82
N HIS A 296 8.14 -12.12 15.01
CA HIS A 296 6.85 -11.72 15.58
C HIS A 296 6.96 -11.33 17.05
N VAL A 297 7.89 -11.95 17.79
CA VAL A 297 8.22 -11.54 19.17
C VAL A 297 8.81 -10.13 19.15
N PHE A 298 9.74 -9.85 18.23
CA PHE A 298 10.30 -8.50 18.07
C PHE A 298 9.25 -7.49 17.62
N THR A 299 8.36 -7.85 16.70
CA THR A 299 7.23 -7.00 16.30
C THR A 299 6.34 -6.67 17.49
N PHE A 300 6.06 -7.64 18.36
CA PHE A 300 5.29 -7.45 19.59
C PHE A 300 6.01 -6.55 20.61
N ILE A 301 7.28 -6.83 20.91
CA ILE A 301 8.11 -6.01 21.82
C ILE A 301 8.22 -4.58 21.29
N ASN A 302 8.47 -4.42 20.00
CA ASN A 302 8.57 -3.13 19.32
C ASN A 302 7.21 -2.38 19.34
N ALA A 303 6.09 -3.08 19.19
CA ALA A 303 4.74 -2.52 19.27
C ALA A 303 4.32 -2.12 20.70
N ILE A 304 4.94 -2.68 21.74
CA ILE A 304 4.76 -2.24 23.12
C ILE A 304 5.63 -1.01 23.42
N LEU A 305 6.82 -0.92 22.83
CA LEU A 305 7.77 0.17 23.05
C LEU A 305 7.45 1.44 22.25
N HIS A 306 6.80 1.31 21.09
CA HIS A 306 6.37 2.44 20.25
C HIS A 306 4.84 2.50 20.17
N LEU A 307 4.27 3.73 20.17
CA LEU A 307 2.83 4.05 20.17
C LEU A 307 1.96 2.93 19.55
N PHE A 308 1.14 2.33 20.41
CA PHE A 308 0.46 1.07 20.22
C PHE A 308 -0.49 1.03 19.00
N SER A 309 -0.28 0.08 18.08
CA SER A 309 -1.14 -0.14 16.91
C SER A 309 -1.56 -1.62 16.79
N TRP A 310 -2.76 -1.95 17.31
CA TRP A 310 -3.37 -3.28 17.22
C TRP A 310 -3.52 -3.82 15.79
N GLU A 311 -3.55 -2.92 14.80
CA GLU A 311 -3.77 -3.25 13.41
C GLU A 311 -2.64 -4.12 12.83
N SER A 312 -1.40 -3.85 13.22
CA SER A 312 -0.22 -4.61 12.74
C SER A 312 -0.27 -6.07 13.19
N PHE A 313 -0.78 -6.33 14.40
CA PHE A 313 -0.87 -7.68 14.95
C PHE A 313 -2.07 -8.46 14.39
N LEU A 314 -3.18 -7.78 14.12
CA LEU A 314 -4.40 -8.42 13.59
C LEU A 314 -4.32 -8.73 12.08
N VAL A 315 -3.30 -8.23 11.37
CA VAL A 315 -3.10 -8.53 9.93
C VAL A 315 -2.85 -10.02 9.67
N ASP A 316 -2.21 -10.76 10.59
CA ASP A 316 -2.05 -12.21 10.47
C ASP A 316 -2.96 -12.96 11.46
N PRO A 317 -4.17 -13.37 11.03
CA PRO A 317 -5.14 -14.01 11.93
C PRO A 317 -4.67 -15.36 12.47
N LEU A 318 -3.88 -16.12 11.71
CA LEU A 318 -3.46 -17.47 12.10
C LEU A 318 -2.38 -17.40 13.17
N ILE A 319 -1.40 -16.54 12.98
CA ILE A 319 -0.33 -16.31 13.96
C ILE A 319 -0.91 -15.72 15.24
N PHE A 320 -1.85 -14.78 15.14
CA PHE A 320 -2.56 -14.21 16.27
C PHE A 320 -3.23 -15.29 17.15
N ILE A 321 -4.02 -16.18 16.53
CA ILE A 321 -4.74 -17.25 17.22
C ILE A 321 -3.78 -18.28 17.83
N LEU A 322 -2.74 -18.67 17.09
CA LEU A 322 -1.72 -19.59 17.58
C LEU A 322 -0.97 -19.02 18.79
N TRP A 323 -0.59 -17.74 18.75
CA TRP A 323 0.03 -17.05 19.88
C TRP A 323 -0.89 -17.01 21.10
N GLY A 324 -2.16 -16.64 20.90
CA GLY A 324 -3.16 -16.61 21.97
C GLY A 324 -3.35 -17.99 22.60
N PHE A 325 -3.41 -19.03 21.77
CA PHE A 325 -3.52 -20.41 22.23
C PHE A 325 -2.28 -20.86 23.03
N VAL A 326 -1.08 -20.63 22.51
CA VAL A 326 0.17 -20.99 23.21
C VAL A 326 0.27 -20.25 24.55
N ALA A 327 -0.02 -18.94 24.57
CA ALA A 327 -0.01 -18.15 25.80
C ALA A 327 -1.02 -18.68 26.83
N LEU A 328 -2.23 -19.04 26.40
CA LEU A 328 -3.25 -19.65 27.26
C LEU A 328 -2.79 -21.00 27.82
N THR A 329 -2.21 -21.86 26.98
CA THR A 329 -1.73 -23.18 27.41
C THR A 329 -0.51 -23.12 28.34
N LEU A 330 0.31 -22.07 28.25
CA LEU A 330 1.43 -21.86 29.18
C LEU A 330 0.97 -21.35 30.54
N LEU A 331 -0.21 -20.74 30.59
CA LEU A 331 -0.80 -20.18 31.81
C LEU A 331 -1.64 -21.21 32.59
N LEU A 332 -2.06 -22.29 31.93
CA LEU A 332 -2.89 -23.37 32.48
C LEU A 332 -2.02 -24.52 33.00
#